data_AF-A0A521Y912-F1
#
_entry.id   AF-A0A521Y912-F1
#
_cell.length_a   1.000
_cell.length_b   1.000
_cell.length_c   1.000
_cell.angle_alpha   90.00
_cell.angle_beta   90.00
_cell.angle_gamma   90.00
#
_symmetry.space_group_name_H-M   'P 1'
#
loop_
_entity.id
_entity.type
_entity.pdbx_description
1 polymer ?
#
loop_
_entity_poly.entity_id
_entity_poly.type
_entity_poly.pdbx_seq_one_letter_code
_entity_poly.pdbx_strand_id
1 'polypeptide(L)'
;MSRTLRSLLAASTVALLLAACGGDKEAAPTSSTGGTDSPAPAGKSTGAPAGAPAGAAAGVAAALGGGFCGEWGALAAQSAKLTAPGGTPGSLKESFDATNAYMKALADKAPAEIKGDFQLYAKFWSDYSAVMAKANYDMMKAATDPEMQKALEAMADPKLDKAGANISAWVEKNCAAGR
;
A
#
# COMPACT_ATOMS: atom_id res chain seq x y z
N MET A 1 -22.02 -39.98 -18.95
CA MET A 1 -21.41 -41.30 -18.70
C MET A 1 -20.05 -41.36 -19.37
N SER A 2 -19.04 -41.92 -18.68
CA SER A 2 -17.78 -42.46 -19.22
C SER A 2 -16.79 -41.61 -20.04
N ARG A 3 -15.60 -41.42 -19.41
CA ARG A 3 -14.22 -41.66 -19.95
C ARG A 3 -13.72 -40.62 -20.99
N THR A 4 -12.45 -40.18 -21.02
CA THR A 4 -11.13 -40.82 -20.76
C THR A 4 -10.13 -39.79 -20.18
N LEU A 5 -9.33 -40.06 -19.13
CA LEU A 5 -8.12 -40.92 -19.00
C LEU A 5 -6.78 -40.22 -19.36
N ARG A 6 -5.82 -40.16 -18.40
CA ARG A 6 -4.33 -40.13 -18.55
C ARG A 6 -3.73 -38.92 -19.31
N SER A 7 -2.53 -38.39 -19.06
CA SER A 7 -1.47 -38.49 -18.02
C SER A 7 -0.67 -37.14 -18.11
N LEU A 8 0.56 -36.88 -17.63
CA LEU A 8 1.66 -37.63 -17.01
C LEU A 8 2.54 -36.65 -16.18
N LEU A 9 3.47 -37.17 -15.39
CA LEU A 9 4.58 -36.41 -14.78
C LEU A 9 5.58 -35.88 -15.83
N ALA A 10 6.09 -34.66 -15.63
CA ALA A 10 7.43 -34.27 -16.08
C ALA A 10 7.98 -33.16 -15.16
N ALA A 11 8.98 -33.50 -14.35
CA ALA A 11 9.82 -32.52 -13.65
C ALA A 11 11.12 -32.32 -14.46
N SER A 12 11.64 -31.10 -14.57
CA SER A 12 13.10 -30.81 -14.70
C SER A 12 13.43 -29.31 -14.79
N THR A 13 14.25 -28.86 -13.83
CA THR A 13 15.40 -27.93 -13.93
C THR A 13 15.37 -26.68 -14.84
N VAL A 14 15.50 -25.52 -14.16
CA VAL A 14 16.58 -24.51 -14.29
C VAL A 14 17.12 -24.15 -15.70
N ALA A 15 16.98 -22.87 -16.05
CA ALA A 15 17.98 -22.14 -16.84
C ALA A 15 18.00 -20.65 -16.44
N LEU A 16 19.11 -20.17 -15.86
CA LEU A 16 19.42 -18.74 -15.85
C LEU A 16 20.03 -18.37 -17.20
N LEU A 17 19.64 -17.22 -17.78
CA LEU A 17 20.45 -16.55 -18.80
C LEU A 17 20.51 -15.05 -18.52
N LEU A 18 21.76 -14.56 -18.42
CA LEU A 18 22.11 -13.15 -18.25
C LEU A 18 22.22 -12.43 -19.60
N ALA A 19 22.26 -11.10 -19.50
CA ALA A 19 22.44 -10.10 -20.55
C ALA A 19 23.49 -10.38 -21.66
N ALA A 20 23.12 -10.07 -22.89
CA ALA A 20 23.93 -9.46 -23.97
C ALA A 20 22.93 -8.97 -25.06
N CYS A 21 22.87 -7.72 -25.52
CA CYS A 21 23.88 -6.88 -26.18
C CYS A 21 24.22 -7.32 -27.62
N GLY A 22 23.95 -6.44 -28.61
CA GLY A 22 24.75 -6.36 -29.85
C GLY A 22 24.02 -6.42 -31.21
N GLY A 23 23.99 -5.29 -31.94
CA GLY A 23 24.76 -5.19 -33.20
C GLY A 23 24.08 -5.48 -34.55
N ASP A 24 23.31 -4.50 -35.02
CA ASP A 24 23.14 -4.00 -36.40
C ASP A 24 23.58 -4.80 -37.66
N LYS A 25 22.66 -4.89 -38.63
CA LYS A 25 22.92 -4.81 -40.08
C LYS A 25 21.66 -4.46 -40.90
N GLU A 26 21.80 -3.48 -41.82
CA GLU A 26 20.73 -2.96 -42.68
C GLU A 26 20.47 -3.77 -43.96
N ALA A 27 19.19 -3.91 -44.33
CA ALA A 27 18.70 -3.92 -45.72
C ALA A 27 17.18 -3.57 -45.73
N ALA A 28 16.76 -2.69 -46.63
CA ALA A 28 15.40 -2.11 -46.73
C ALA A 28 14.53 -2.84 -47.80
N PRO A 29 13.25 -2.46 -48.12
CA PRO A 29 12.49 -1.27 -47.70
C PRO A 29 10.93 -1.41 -47.45
N THR A 30 10.32 -0.30 -47.00
CA THR A 30 8.90 0.16 -47.15
C THR A 30 7.75 -0.84 -46.88
N SER A 31 7.08 -0.85 -45.72
CA SER A 31 6.11 0.14 -45.16
C SER A 31 4.71 0.20 -45.80
N SER A 32 3.75 -0.48 -45.15
CA SER A 32 2.33 -0.11 -44.96
C SER A 32 1.84 -0.94 -43.76
N THR A 33 1.66 -0.38 -42.57
CA THR A 33 0.49 0.42 -42.14
C THR A 33 -0.83 -0.28 -42.44
N GLY A 34 -1.57 -0.80 -41.46
CA GLY A 34 -1.26 -0.89 -40.02
C GLY A 34 -2.24 -1.84 -39.33
N GLY A 35 -1.72 -2.63 -38.40
CA GLY A 35 -2.51 -3.60 -37.62
C GLY A 35 -1.76 -3.91 -36.35
N THR A 36 -2.27 -3.43 -35.22
CA THR A 36 -1.74 -3.77 -33.90
C THR A 36 -2.92 -3.90 -32.96
N ASP A 37 -3.49 -5.10 -32.95
CA ASP A 37 -4.40 -5.53 -31.89
C ASP A 37 -3.74 -5.31 -30.53
N SER A 38 -4.53 -4.74 -29.62
CA SER A 38 -4.09 -4.38 -28.28
C SER A 38 -4.05 -5.62 -27.37
N PRO A 39 -2.89 -6.04 -26.84
CA PRO A 39 -2.86 -6.99 -25.76
C PRO A 39 -3.31 -6.29 -24.47
N ALA A 40 -4.59 -6.45 -24.13
CA ALA A 40 -5.14 -5.97 -22.88
C ALA A 40 -4.35 -6.54 -21.68
N PRO A 41 -3.86 -5.71 -20.74
CA PRO A 41 -3.34 -6.23 -19.49
C PRO A 41 -4.51 -6.82 -18.69
N ALA A 42 -4.47 -8.13 -18.46
CA ALA A 42 -5.37 -8.84 -17.57
C ALA A 42 -5.08 -8.48 -16.10
N GLY A 43 -5.40 -7.23 -15.73
CA GLY A 43 -5.32 -6.72 -14.37
C GLY A 43 -6.37 -7.41 -13.50
N LYS A 44 -6.03 -8.59 -12.95
CA LYS A 44 -6.73 -9.18 -11.82
C LYS A 44 -6.48 -8.34 -10.57
N SER A 45 -7.14 -7.18 -10.51
CA SER A 45 -7.34 -6.47 -9.25
C SER A 45 -8.32 -7.27 -8.41
N THR A 46 -7.80 -8.17 -7.58
CA THR A 46 -8.58 -8.72 -6.46
C THR A 46 -8.90 -7.55 -5.55
N GLY A 47 -10.16 -7.11 -5.58
CA GLY A 47 -10.62 -6.00 -4.75
C GLY A 47 -10.41 -6.30 -3.27
N ALA A 48 -9.36 -5.70 -2.70
CA ALA A 48 -9.24 -5.55 -1.27
C ALA A 48 -10.33 -4.56 -0.81
N PRO A 49 -10.99 -4.78 0.33
CA PRO A 49 -11.94 -3.82 0.86
C PRO A 49 -11.23 -2.50 1.17
N ALA A 50 -11.88 -1.37 0.85
CA ALA A 50 -11.39 -0.05 1.21
C ALA A 50 -11.36 0.07 2.75
N GLY A 51 -10.16 -0.02 3.33
CA GLY A 51 -9.99 -0.14 4.77
C GLY A 51 -8.68 0.49 5.23
N ALA A 52 -8.74 1.78 5.56
CA ALA A 52 -7.67 2.61 6.12
C ALA A 52 -6.42 2.81 5.22
N PRO A 53 -5.59 3.85 5.45
CA PRO A 53 -4.33 4.07 4.74
C PRO A 53 -3.24 3.13 5.26
N ALA A 54 -3.49 1.82 5.23
CA ALA A 54 -2.47 0.81 5.49
C ALA A 54 -1.37 0.83 4.41
N GLY A 55 -1.64 1.39 3.22
CA GLY A 55 -0.73 1.38 2.06
C GLY A 55 0.68 1.92 2.30
N ALA A 56 0.84 2.96 3.15
CA ALA A 56 2.17 3.49 3.46
C ALA A 56 2.96 2.57 4.43
N ALA A 57 2.30 2.03 5.46
CA ALA A 57 2.95 1.26 6.52
C ALA A 57 3.11 -0.23 6.18
N ALA A 58 2.16 -0.84 5.46
CA ALA A 58 2.07 -2.29 5.25
C ALA A 58 3.14 -2.84 4.30
N GLY A 59 3.74 -2.01 3.45
CA GLY A 59 4.72 -2.46 2.45
C GLY A 59 6.09 -2.86 3.01
N VAL A 60 6.46 -2.40 4.21
CA VAL A 60 7.86 -2.50 4.72
C VAL A 60 7.97 -3.00 6.16
N ALA A 61 7.03 -3.86 6.58
CA ALA A 61 6.98 -4.42 7.94
C ALA A 61 8.04 -5.53 8.24
N ALA A 62 9.17 -5.54 7.54
CA ALA A 62 10.28 -6.46 7.80
C ALA A 62 11.29 -5.79 8.75
N ALA A 63 11.35 -6.28 10.00
CA ALA A 63 12.28 -5.89 11.10
C ALA A 63 13.23 -4.74 10.77
N LEU A 64 12.70 -3.51 10.80
CA LEU A 64 13.47 -2.30 10.55
C LEU A 64 14.33 -1.98 11.79
N GLY A 65 15.55 -1.48 11.56
CA GLY A 65 16.52 -1.21 12.62
C GLY A 65 16.05 -0.22 13.69
N GLY A 66 16.80 -0.08 14.79
CA GLY A 66 16.41 0.74 15.94
C GLY A 66 16.11 2.23 15.63
N GLY A 67 15.39 2.88 16.55
CA GLY A 67 14.96 4.29 16.39
C GLY A 67 13.74 4.43 15.49
N PHE A 68 13.67 5.52 14.72
CA PHE A 68 12.52 5.86 13.86
C PHE A 68 12.12 4.73 12.90
N CYS A 69 13.08 3.98 12.37
CA CYS A 69 12.84 2.84 11.50
C CYS A 69 12.03 1.73 12.21
N GLY A 70 12.40 1.34 13.42
CA GLY A 70 11.68 0.36 14.22
C GLY A 70 10.30 0.86 14.67
N GLU A 71 10.15 2.15 14.95
CA GLU A 71 8.85 2.77 15.22
C GLU A 71 7.95 2.75 13.97
N TRP A 72 8.49 3.05 12.78
CA TRP A 72 7.75 2.91 11.53
C TRP A 72 7.30 1.46 11.28
N GLY A 73 8.17 0.47 11.52
CA GLY A 73 7.80 -0.95 11.42
C GLY A 73 6.68 -1.36 12.38
N ALA A 74 6.65 -0.79 13.58
CA ALA A 74 5.60 -1.05 14.56
C ALA A 74 4.25 -0.39 14.22
N LEU A 75 4.21 0.67 13.40
CA LEU A 75 2.95 1.23 12.88
C LEU A 75 2.16 0.19 12.09
N ALA A 76 2.81 -0.62 11.25
CA ALA A 76 2.14 -1.65 10.45
C ALA A 76 1.37 -2.65 11.34
N ALA A 77 1.99 -3.06 12.45
CA ALA A 77 1.38 -3.95 13.44
C ALA A 77 0.22 -3.29 14.22
N GLN A 78 0.22 -1.97 14.38
CA GLN A 78 -0.93 -1.24 14.93
C GLN A 78 -2.05 -1.10 13.89
N SER A 79 -1.73 -0.77 12.63
CA SER A 79 -2.73 -0.59 11.57
C SER A 79 -3.52 -1.88 11.28
N ALA A 80 -2.89 -3.05 11.40
CA ALA A 80 -3.57 -4.34 11.27
C ALA A 80 -4.73 -4.55 12.27
N LYS A 81 -4.72 -3.84 13.41
CA LYS A 81 -5.81 -3.91 14.42
C LYS A 81 -7.06 -3.15 13.97
N LEU A 82 -6.91 -2.07 13.19
CA LEU A 82 -8.02 -1.29 12.64
C LEU A 82 -8.81 -2.08 11.59
N THR A 83 -8.15 -3.02 10.90
CA THR A 83 -8.74 -3.88 9.87
C THR A 83 -9.20 -5.24 10.42
N ALA A 84 -9.15 -5.47 11.73
CA ALA A 84 -9.57 -6.73 12.34
C ALA A 84 -11.10 -6.90 12.27
N PRO A 85 -11.62 -8.03 11.75
CA PRO A 85 -13.06 -8.25 11.67
C PRO A 85 -13.70 -8.37 13.07
N GLY A 86 -14.89 -7.79 13.24
CA GLY A 86 -15.65 -7.86 14.49
C GLY A 86 -15.30 -6.81 15.55
N GLY A 87 -14.60 -5.73 15.19
CA GLY A 87 -14.35 -4.59 16.08
C GLY A 87 -15.65 -3.98 16.62
N THR A 88 -15.74 -3.78 17.94
CA THR A 88 -16.84 -3.05 18.57
C THR A 88 -16.54 -1.54 18.53
N PRO A 89 -17.54 -0.66 18.68
CA PRO A 89 -17.31 0.78 18.78
C PRO A 89 -16.26 1.17 19.84
N GLY A 90 -16.21 0.47 20.97
CA GLY A 90 -15.20 0.68 22.01
C GLY A 90 -13.79 0.30 21.57
N SER A 91 -13.59 -0.91 21.04
CA SER A 91 -12.26 -1.35 20.60
C SER A 91 -11.78 -0.62 19.33
N LEU A 92 -12.70 -0.19 18.49
CA LEU A 92 -12.41 0.72 17.37
C LEU A 92 -11.96 2.08 17.89
N LYS A 93 -12.67 2.68 18.85
CA LYS A 93 -12.24 3.94 19.48
C LYS A 93 -10.81 3.86 20.00
N GLU A 94 -10.50 2.84 20.80
CA GLU A 94 -9.16 2.62 21.35
C GLU A 94 -8.11 2.49 20.24
N SER A 95 -8.42 1.76 19.17
CA SER A 95 -7.52 1.57 18.02
C SER A 95 -7.29 2.86 17.23
N PHE A 96 -8.32 3.69 17.04
CA PHE A 96 -8.21 5.00 16.40
C PHE A 96 -7.41 5.99 17.25
N ASP A 97 -7.71 6.10 18.54
CA ASP A 97 -6.99 6.97 19.48
C ASP A 97 -5.51 6.57 19.56
N ALA A 98 -5.21 5.28 19.68
CA ALA A 98 -3.85 4.75 19.68
C ALA A 98 -3.11 5.07 18.36
N THR A 99 -3.77 4.87 17.21
CA THR A 99 -3.14 5.13 15.91
C THR A 99 -2.94 6.64 15.67
N ASN A 100 -3.86 7.51 16.10
CA ASN A 100 -3.66 8.96 16.06
C ASN A 100 -2.45 9.40 16.89
N ALA A 101 -2.36 8.93 18.14
CA ALA A 101 -1.24 9.22 19.02
C ALA A 101 0.08 8.73 18.40
N TYR A 102 0.07 7.55 17.79
CA TYR A 102 1.23 6.97 17.11
C TYR A 102 1.67 7.76 15.88
N MET A 103 0.73 8.09 14.98
CA MET A 103 0.99 8.87 13.77
C MET A 103 1.51 10.27 14.10
N LYS A 104 0.96 10.91 15.14
CA LYS A 104 1.47 12.19 15.64
C LYS A 104 2.90 12.06 16.18
N ALA A 105 3.17 11.06 17.03
CA ALA A 105 4.49 10.84 17.59
C ALA A 105 5.55 10.53 16.51
N LEU A 106 5.18 9.73 15.50
CA LEU A 106 6.03 9.50 14.32
C LEU A 106 6.29 10.78 13.54
N ALA A 107 5.27 11.59 13.26
CA ALA A 107 5.43 12.85 12.53
C ALA A 107 6.27 13.89 13.30
N ASP A 108 6.21 13.89 14.64
CA ASP A 108 7.03 14.75 15.47
C ASP A 108 8.50 14.27 15.48
N LYS A 109 8.76 12.96 15.45
CA LYS A 109 10.10 12.33 15.37
C LYS A 109 10.69 12.18 13.96
N ALA A 110 9.89 12.38 12.92
CA ALA A 110 10.29 12.13 11.54
C ALA A 110 11.52 12.97 11.14
N PRO A 111 12.49 12.39 10.41
CA PRO A 111 13.61 13.10 9.79
C PRO A 111 13.14 14.29 8.96
N ALA A 112 13.92 15.37 8.95
CA ALA A 112 13.52 16.64 8.34
C ALA A 112 13.13 16.52 6.87
N GLU A 113 13.73 15.57 6.14
CA GLU A 113 13.48 15.29 4.73
C GLU A 113 12.07 14.74 4.44
N ILE A 114 11.49 14.01 5.38
CA ILE A 114 10.16 13.34 5.26
C ILE A 114 9.14 13.83 6.29
N LYS A 115 9.52 14.76 7.17
CA LYS A 115 8.66 15.27 8.24
C LYS A 115 7.37 15.91 7.72
N GLY A 116 7.45 16.65 6.61
CA GLY A 116 6.25 17.23 5.96
C GLY A 116 5.28 16.16 5.45
N ASP A 117 5.80 15.09 4.86
CA ASP A 117 5.01 13.96 4.35
C ASP A 117 4.33 13.20 5.49
N PHE A 118 5.05 12.95 6.60
CA PHE A 118 4.46 12.36 7.80
C PHE A 118 3.42 13.26 8.47
N GLN A 119 3.62 14.58 8.49
CA GLN A 119 2.63 15.54 9.00
C GLN A 119 1.35 15.54 8.15
N LEU A 120 1.47 15.37 6.83
CA LEU A 120 0.31 15.23 5.94
C LEU A 120 -0.50 13.98 6.26
N TYR A 121 0.16 12.83 6.44
CA TYR A 121 -0.51 11.59 6.88
C TYR A 121 -1.12 11.68 8.28
N ALA A 122 -0.42 12.31 9.24
CA ALA A 122 -0.94 12.50 10.59
C ALA A 122 -2.18 13.42 10.60
N LYS A 123 -2.19 14.46 9.76
CA LYS A 123 -3.38 15.31 9.57
C LYS A 123 -4.53 14.50 8.96
N PHE A 124 -4.27 13.79 7.85
CA PHE A 124 -5.28 12.95 7.20
C PHE A 124 -5.93 11.98 8.20
N TRP A 125 -5.11 11.28 8.99
CA TRP A 125 -5.60 10.29 9.94
C TRP A 125 -6.40 10.92 11.09
N SER A 126 -5.98 12.10 11.58
CA SER A 126 -6.74 12.89 12.55
C SER A 126 -8.11 13.32 12.00
N ASP A 127 -8.19 13.78 10.75
CA ASP A 127 -9.44 14.19 10.11
C ASP A 127 -10.38 12.98 9.93
N TYR A 128 -9.87 11.86 9.40
CA TYR A 128 -10.60 10.61 9.23
C TYR A 128 -11.13 10.06 10.56
N SER A 129 -10.30 10.10 11.61
CA SER A 129 -10.69 9.70 12.96
C SER A 129 -11.74 10.62 13.58
N ALA A 130 -11.77 11.92 13.23
CA ALA A 130 -12.79 12.84 13.70
C ALA A 130 -14.17 12.51 13.10
N VAL A 131 -14.22 12.08 11.83
CA VAL A 131 -15.46 11.57 11.22
C VAL A 131 -15.91 10.27 11.89
N MET A 132 -14.99 9.32 12.12
CA MET A 132 -15.30 8.09 12.89
C MET A 132 -15.86 8.40 14.28
N ALA A 133 -15.32 9.42 14.98
CA ALA A 133 -15.84 9.84 16.28
C ALA A 133 -17.28 10.40 16.21
N LYS A 134 -17.64 11.18 15.17
CA LYS A 134 -19.04 11.62 14.94
C LYS A 134 -19.99 10.44 14.67
N ALA A 135 -19.48 9.39 14.04
CA ALA A 135 -20.18 8.12 13.86
C ALA A 135 -20.22 7.25 15.15
N ASN A 136 -19.70 7.73 16.30
CA ASN A 136 -19.50 6.93 17.51
C ASN A 136 -18.68 5.64 17.27
N TYR A 137 -17.77 5.66 16.30
CA TYR A 137 -16.98 4.53 15.84
C TYR A 137 -17.79 3.34 15.30
N ASP A 138 -19.06 3.56 14.95
CA ASP A 138 -19.91 2.61 14.23
C ASP A 138 -19.60 2.69 12.73
N MET A 139 -19.04 1.62 12.17
CA MET A 139 -18.67 1.52 10.76
C MET A 139 -19.87 1.54 9.80
N MET A 140 -21.02 1.02 10.22
CA MET A 140 -22.25 1.02 9.41
C MET A 140 -22.83 2.43 9.34
N LYS A 141 -22.85 3.15 10.47
CA LYS A 141 -23.22 4.56 10.50
C LYS A 141 -22.24 5.41 9.68
N ALA A 142 -20.94 5.20 9.86
CA ALA A 142 -19.90 5.92 9.12
C ALA A 142 -20.00 5.70 7.61
N ALA A 143 -20.25 4.48 7.13
CA ALA A 143 -20.38 4.19 5.70
C ALA A 143 -21.48 5.02 5.00
N THR A 144 -22.53 5.41 5.73
CA THR A 144 -23.62 6.28 5.23
C THR A 144 -23.35 7.78 5.35
N ASP A 145 -22.26 8.19 6.00
CA ASP A 145 -21.94 9.59 6.25
C ASP A 145 -21.23 10.23 5.03
N PRO A 146 -21.74 11.34 4.46
CA PRO A 146 -21.07 12.02 3.35
C PRO A 146 -19.70 12.63 3.73
N GLU A 147 -19.43 12.90 5.01
CA GLU A 147 -18.08 13.27 5.45
C GLU A 147 -17.12 12.08 5.40
N MET A 148 -17.60 10.85 5.65
CA MET A 148 -16.78 9.64 5.53
C MET A 148 -16.44 9.37 4.07
N GLN A 149 -17.40 9.52 3.15
CA GLN A 149 -17.12 9.38 1.72
C GLN A 149 -16.04 10.38 1.26
N LYS A 150 -16.11 11.64 1.69
CA LYS A 150 -15.06 12.64 1.42
C LYS A 150 -13.71 12.29 2.07
N ALA A 151 -13.72 11.71 3.27
CA ALA A 151 -12.50 11.27 3.94
C ALA A 151 -11.86 10.04 3.28
N LEU A 152 -12.66 9.18 2.64
CA LEU A 152 -12.19 8.08 1.78
C LEU A 152 -11.66 8.62 0.45
N GLU A 153 -12.36 9.55 -0.21
CA GLU A 153 -11.88 10.24 -1.42
C GLU A 153 -10.55 10.95 -1.18
N ALA A 154 -10.39 11.58 -0.01
CA ALA A 154 -9.14 12.23 0.38
C ALA A 154 -7.95 11.26 0.51
N MET A 155 -8.15 9.94 0.65
CA MET A 155 -7.05 8.96 0.58
C MET A 155 -6.40 8.92 -0.81
N ALA A 156 -7.14 9.27 -1.86
CA ALA A 156 -6.67 9.37 -3.23
C ALA A 156 -6.19 10.79 -3.62
N ASP A 157 -5.93 11.67 -2.64
CA ASP A 157 -5.29 12.96 -2.91
C ASP A 157 -3.85 12.72 -3.42
N PRO A 158 -3.47 13.24 -4.62
CA PRO A 158 -2.13 13.03 -5.18
C PRO A 158 -0.96 13.49 -4.29
N LYS A 159 -1.21 14.35 -3.29
CA LYS A 159 -0.22 14.74 -2.29
C LYS A 159 0.01 13.63 -1.27
N LEU A 160 -1.01 12.87 -0.87
CA LEU A 160 -0.83 11.70 0.01
C LEU A 160 -0.12 10.58 -0.74
N ASP A 161 -0.47 10.30 -1.99
CA ASP A 161 0.27 9.34 -2.82
C ASP A 161 1.75 9.73 -2.95
N LYS A 162 2.04 11.00 -3.24
CA LYS A 162 3.41 11.52 -3.31
C LYS A 162 4.13 11.43 -1.97
N ALA A 163 3.46 11.78 -0.87
CA ALA A 163 4.01 11.64 0.48
C ALA A 163 4.34 10.17 0.78
N GLY A 164 3.47 9.23 0.42
CA GLY A 164 3.68 7.79 0.58
C GLY A 164 4.88 7.29 -0.21
N ALA A 165 5.04 7.74 -1.46
CA ALA A 165 6.20 7.44 -2.29
C ALA A 165 7.52 8.02 -1.71
N ASN A 166 7.52 9.28 -1.24
CA ASN A 166 8.67 9.91 -0.59
C ASN A 166 9.10 9.14 0.67
N ILE A 167 8.13 8.83 1.54
CA ILE A 167 8.35 8.06 2.77
C ILE A 167 8.91 6.67 2.44
N SER A 168 8.32 5.98 1.46
CA SER A 168 8.77 4.64 1.06
C SER A 168 10.21 4.66 0.56
N ALA A 169 10.55 5.57 -0.36
CA ALA A 169 11.91 5.73 -0.89
C ALA A 169 12.92 6.11 0.21
N TRP A 170 12.52 6.93 1.20
CA TRP A 170 13.37 7.25 2.35
C TRP A 170 13.57 6.02 3.25
N VAL A 171 12.52 5.25 3.55
CA VAL A 171 12.59 4.05 4.40
C VAL A 171 13.42 2.96 3.72
N GLU A 172 13.23 2.72 2.42
CA GLU A 172 14.08 1.79 1.66
C GLU A 172 15.56 2.18 1.72
N LYS A 173 15.87 3.47 1.52
CA LYS A 173 17.25 3.97 1.55
C LYS A 173 17.89 3.92 2.94
N ASN A 174 17.16 4.28 3.99
CA ASN A 174 17.74 4.56 5.31
C ASN A 174 17.48 3.46 6.35
N CYS A 175 16.38 2.70 6.23
CA CYS A 175 16.05 1.64 7.17
C CYS A 175 16.51 0.24 6.71
N ALA A 176 16.81 0.04 5.41
CA ALA A 176 17.38 -1.21 4.94
C ALA A 176 18.81 -1.48 5.43
N ALA A 177 19.55 -0.44 5.85
CA ALA A 177 20.89 -0.54 6.43
C ALA A 177 20.93 -1.15 7.84
N GLY A 178 19.77 -1.46 8.44
CA GLY A 178 19.64 -2.14 9.73
C GLY A 178 19.22 -3.61 9.64
N ARG A 179 19.31 -4.24 8.46
CA ARG A 179 19.07 -5.68 8.22
C ARG A 179 20.39 -6.45 8.14
#